data_AF-A0A4Y2IRM7-F1
#
_entry.id   AF-A0A4Y2IRM7-F1
#
_cell.length_a   1.000
_cell.length_b   1.000
_cell.length_c   1.000
_cell.angle_alpha   90.00
_cell.angle_beta   90.00
_cell.angle_gamma   90.00
#
_symmetry.space_group_name_H-M   'P 1'
#
loop_
_entity.id
_entity.type
_entity.pdbx_description
1 polymer ?
#
loop_
_entity_poly.entity_id
_entity_poly.type
_entity_poly.pdbx_seq_one_letter_code
_entity_poly.pdbx_strand_id
1 'polypeptide(L)'
;MGQILHFTYRRITKLSQIERPFLLNITGAHRTTPAAAHQAITGIMSLDIKLEAEAQFVQLTRLKKNLAIEGEEYDYEIYEEKATGWSSHPVEFIDEERVNPEENLGAVDEINILTDCSKMGLGVGSACLESSRNL
;
A
#
# COMPACT_ATOMS: atom_id res chain seq x y z
N MET A 1 25.11 37.86 -21.18
CA MET A 1 23.87 37.18 -21.66
C MET A 1 24.10 35.79 -22.24
N GLY A 2 25.14 35.55 -23.06
CA GLY A 2 25.37 34.24 -23.71
C GLY A 2 25.66 33.06 -22.76
N GLN A 3 26.34 33.27 -21.64
CA GLN A 3 26.66 32.19 -20.69
C GLN A 3 25.42 31.64 -19.96
N ILE A 4 24.43 32.51 -19.69
CA ILE A 4 23.16 32.13 -19.05
C ILE A 4 22.35 31.24 -20.00
N LEU A 5 22.29 31.61 -21.28
CA LEU A 5 21.59 30.83 -22.31
C LEU A 5 22.22 29.45 -22.54
N HIS A 6 23.55 29.38 -22.49
CA HIS A 6 24.28 28.11 -22.58
C HIS A 6 23.99 27.20 -21.38
N PHE A 7 23.91 27.76 -20.18
CA PHE A 7 23.56 27.01 -18.97
C PHE A 7 22.12 26.49 -19.01
N THR A 8 21.16 27.32 -19.41
CA THR A 8 19.76 26.88 -19.55
C THR A 8 19.59 25.84 -20.65
N TYR A 9 20.23 26.01 -21.80
CA TYR A 9 20.22 25.00 -22.88
C TYR A 9 20.72 23.64 -22.37
N ARG A 10 21.87 23.61 -21.70
CA ARG A 10 22.44 22.39 -21.13
C ARG A 10 21.53 21.73 -20.09
N ARG A 11 20.79 22.51 -19.30
CA ARG A 11 19.81 21.95 -18.36
C ARG A 11 18.61 21.33 -19.07
N ILE A 12 18.06 22.01 -20.08
CA ILE A 12 16.92 21.51 -20.86
C ILE A 12 17.29 20.22 -21.59
N THR A 13 18.49 20.16 -22.20
CA THR A 13 18.93 18.94 -22.89
C THR A 13 19.09 17.78 -21.92
N LYS A 14 19.65 18.01 -20.72
CA LYS A 14 19.77 16.98 -19.68
C LYS A 14 18.41 16.49 -19.19
N LEU A 15 17.47 17.41 -18.94
CA LEU A 15 16.11 17.06 -18.55
C LEU A 15 15.43 16.23 -19.65
N SER A 16 15.52 16.67 -20.91
CA SER A 16 14.96 15.93 -22.05
C SER A 16 15.57 14.55 -22.23
N GLN A 17 16.87 14.37 -21.92
CA GLN A 17 17.52 13.05 -21.98
C GLN A 17 16.95 12.09 -20.93
N ILE A 18 16.57 12.62 -19.76
CA ILE A 18 15.96 11.83 -18.67
C ILE A 18 14.49 11.55 -18.96
N GLU A 19 13.73 12.52 -19.47
CA GLU A 19 12.27 12.39 -19.69
C GLU A 19 11.90 11.59 -20.96
N ARG A 20 12.71 11.69 -22.01
CA ARG A 20 12.42 11.09 -23.32
C ARG A 20 12.21 9.57 -23.29
N PRO A 21 13.00 8.76 -22.57
CA PRO A 21 12.76 7.33 -22.44
C PRO A 21 11.39 7.01 -21.85
N PHE A 22 10.96 7.74 -20.81
CA PHE A 22 9.64 7.54 -20.20
C PHE A 22 8.51 7.84 -21.18
N LEU A 23 8.57 8.97 -21.88
CA LEU A 23 7.57 9.37 -22.87
C LEU A 23 7.48 8.37 -24.04
N LEU A 24 8.62 7.87 -24.50
CA LEU A 24 8.68 6.83 -25.55
C LEU A 24 8.07 5.52 -25.04
N ASN A 25 8.35 5.14 -23.81
CA ASN A 25 7.82 3.91 -23.22
C ASN A 25 6.29 3.98 -23.06
N ILE A 26 5.75 5.12 -22.61
CA ILE A 26 4.30 5.37 -22.54
C ILE A 26 3.65 5.27 -23.92
N THR A 27 4.23 5.94 -24.92
CA THR A 27 3.69 5.95 -26.29
C THR A 27 3.75 4.58 -26.95
N GLY A 28 4.83 3.82 -26.72
CA GLY A 28 4.99 2.44 -27.21
C GLY A 28 4.05 1.46 -26.53
N ALA A 29 3.88 1.57 -25.21
CA ALA A 29 2.98 0.74 -24.45
C ALA A 29 1.51 0.96 -24.84
N HIS A 30 1.09 2.21 -25.09
CA HIS A 30 -0.29 2.49 -25.51
C HIS A 30 -0.65 1.84 -26.87
N ARG A 31 0.34 1.59 -27.74
CA ARG A 31 0.12 0.90 -29.02
C ARG A 31 -0.01 -0.61 -28.89
N THR A 32 0.58 -1.20 -27.85
CA THR A 32 0.76 -2.66 -27.73
C THR A 32 -0.08 -3.26 -26.59
N THR A 33 -0.15 -2.59 -25.44
CA THR A 33 -0.87 -3.08 -24.25
C THR A 33 -1.26 -1.91 -23.33
N PRO A 34 -2.55 -1.54 -23.23
CA PRO A 34 -3.01 -0.45 -22.36
C PRO A 34 -2.61 -0.60 -20.89
N ALA A 35 -2.47 -1.83 -20.39
CA ALA A 35 -2.04 -2.09 -19.01
C ALA A 35 -0.59 -1.67 -18.74
N ALA A 36 0.34 -1.91 -19.67
CA ALA A 36 1.73 -1.48 -19.54
C ALA A 36 1.85 0.07 -19.59
N ALA A 37 1.03 0.72 -20.41
CA ALA A 37 0.95 2.18 -20.46
C ALA A 37 0.41 2.75 -19.15
N HIS A 38 -0.62 2.11 -18.59
CA HIS A 38 -1.17 2.46 -17.29
C HIS A 38 -0.08 2.36 -16.20
N GLN A 39 0.64 1.23 -16.13
CA GLN A 39 1.73 1.03 -15.18
C GLN A 39 2.81 2.12 -15.27
N ALA A 40 3.24 2.47 -16.48
CA ALA A 40 4.22 3.53 -16.71
C ALA A 40 3.72 4.92 -16.26
N ILE A 41 2.45 5.24 -16.48
CA ILE A 41 1.83 6.51 -16.07
C ILE A 41 1.65 6.58 -14.56
N THR A 42 1.21 5.49 -13.93
CA THR A 42 0.99 5.44 -12.47
C THR A 42 2.27 5.23 -11.68
N GLY A 43 3.41 4.98 -12.35
CA GLY A 43 4.66 4.61 -11.70
C GLY A 43 4.58 3.23 -11.01
N ILE A 44 3.64 2.38 -11.41
CA ILE A 44 3.54 1.01 -10.89
C ILE A 44 4.64 0.19 -11.57
N MET A 45 5.47 -0.44 -10.76
CA MET A 45 6.53 -1.33 -11.22
C MET A 45 5.96 -2.46 -12.08
N SER A 46 6.66 -2.83 -13.15
CA SER A 46 6.24 -3.95 -14.01
C SER A 46 6.27 -5.28 -13.23
N LEU A 47 5.45 -6.23 -13.69
CA LEU A 47 5.31 -7.53 -13.03
C LEU A 47 6.65 -8.28 -12.94
N ASP A 48 7.45 -8.21 -13.99
CA ASP A 48 8.72 -8.94 -14.07
C ASP A 48 9.70 -8.48 -12.99
N ILE A 49 9.84 -7.16 -12.81
CA ILE A 49 10.71 -6.57 -11.77
C ILE A 49 10.17 -6.90 -10.38
N LYS A 50 8.83 -6.86 -10.20
CA LYS A 50 8.21 -7.24 -8.92
C LYS A 50 8.48 -8.70 -8.57
N LEU A 51 8.37 -9.60 -9.55
CA LEU A 51 8.61 -11.03 -9.35
C LEU A 51 10.08 -11.32 -9.04
N GLU A 52 10.99 -10.63 -9.72
CA GLU A 52 12.43 -10.74 -9.45
C GLU A 52 12.76 -10.28 -8.03
N ALA A 53 12.26 -9.11 -7.61
CA ALA A 53 12.44 -8.62 -6.25
C ALA A 53 11.85 -9.57 -5.19
N GLU A 54 10.69 -10.18 -5.47
CA GLU A 54 10.07 -11.15 -4.57
C GLU A 54 10.87 -12.46 -4.51
N ALA A 55 11.42 -12.93 -5.63
CA ALA A 55 12.29 -14.10 -5.66
C ALA A 55 13.58 -13.87 -4.86
N GLN A 56 14.22 -12.71 -5.03
CA GLN A 56 15.41 -12.31 -4.25
C GLN A 56 15.09 -12.24 -2.75
N PHE A 57 13.95 -11.66 -2.39
CA PHE A 57 13.49 -11.59 -1.01
C PHE A 57 13.25 -12.98 -0.41
N VAL A 58 12.62 -13.89 -1.15
CA VAL A 58 12.40 -15.28 -0.75
C VAL A 58 13.72 -16.03 -0.57
N GLN A 59 14.72 -15.75 -1.42
CA GLN A 59 16.06 -16.35 -1.28
C GLN A 59 16.74 -15.94 0.03
N LEU A 60 16.71 -14.65 0.36
CA LEU A 60 17.29 -14.14 1.60
C LEU A 60 16.53 -14.69 2.82
N THR A 61 15.20 -14.57 2.85
CA THR A 61 14.44 -14.87 4.08
C THR A 61 14.10 -16.35 4.27
N ARG A 62 13.55 -16.99 3.25
CA ARG A 62 13.03 -18.37 3.36
C ARG A 62 14.10 -19.41 3.06
N LEU A 63 14.97 -19.13 2.09
CA LEU A 63 16.05 -20.06 1.72
C LEU A 63 17.35 -19.81 2.49
N LYS A 64 17.47 -18.68 3.21
CA LYS A 64 18.66 -18.29 3.99
C LYS A 64 19.93 -18.36 3.15
N LYS A 65 19.89 -17.74 1.97
CA LYS A 65 21.01 -17.66 1.03
C LYS A 65 21.41 -16.22 0.82
N ASN A 66 22.72 -15.96 0.95
CA ASN A 66 23.29 -14.68 0.57
C ASN A 66 23.11 -14.44 -0.93
N LEU A 67 22.93 -13.18 -1.29
CA LEU A 67 22.70 -12.76 -2.67
C LEU A 67 23.68 -11.66 -3.05
N ALA A 68 24.24 -11.71 -4.25
CA ALA A 68 25.05 -10.64 -4.80
C ALA A 68 24.31 -9.98 -5.96
N ILE A 69 23.96 -8.70 -5.81
CA ILE A 69 23.29 -7.88 -6.85
C ILE A 69 24.23 -6.75 -7.22
N GLU A 70 24.57 -6.62 -8.50
CA GLU A 70 25.40 -5.53 -9.04
C GLU A 70 26.73 -5.27 -8.29
N GLY A 71 27.27 -6.28 -7.62
CA GLY A 71 28.51 -6.20 -6.85
C GLY A 71 28.36 -5.86 -5.37
N GLU A 72 27.13 -5.65 -4.89
CA GLU A 72 26.81 -5.57 -3.47
C GLU A 72 26.38 -6.94 -2.94
N GLU A 73 26.92 -7.33 -1.80
CA GLU A 73 26.59 -8.59 -1.13
C GLU A 73 25.53 -8.35 -0.03
N TYR A 74 24.49 -9.17 -0.07
CA TYR A 74 23.36 -9.15 0.83
C TYR A 74 23.40 -10.41 1.68
N ASP A 75 23.69 -10.24 2.98
CA ASP A 75 23.68 -11.32 3.96
C ASP A 75 22.24 -11.66 4.33
N TYR A 76 21.87 -12.95 4.38
CA TYR A 76 20.54 -13.34 4.82
C TYR A 76 20.28 -13.05 6.31
N GLU A 77 21.32 -12.99 7.14
CA GLU A 77 21.17 -12.85 8.61
C GLU A 77 20.58 -11.51 9.04
N ILE A 78 20.72 -10.48 8.20
CA ILE A 78 20.21 -9.13 8.47
C ILE A 78 18.74 -8.93 8.00
N TYR A 79 18.14 -9.90 7.30
CA TYR A 79 16.78 -9.79 6.77
C TYR A 79 15.79 -10.68 7.54
N GLU A 80 14.76 -10.05 8.10
CA GLU A 80 13.65 -10.77 8.73
C GLU A 80 12.64 -11.27 7.69
N GLU A 81 12.06 -12.45 7.95
CA GLU A 81 10.95 -12.97 7.17
C GLU A 81 9.74 -12.02 7.28
N LYS A 82 9.03 -11.76 6.16
CA LYS A 82 7.79 -10.99 6.28
C LYS A 82 6.83 -11.79 7.14
N ALA A 83 6.25 -11.13 8.13
CA ALA A 83 5.10 -11.69 8.83
C ALA A 83 4.05 -12.06 7.78
N THR A 84 3.74 -13.35 7.67
CA THR A 84 2.50 -13.79 7.03
C THR A 84 1.38 -13.02 7.68
N GLY A 85 0.62 -12.26 6.88
CA GLY A 85 -0.52 -11.49 7.37
C GLY A 85 -1.44 -12.39 8.20
N TRP A 86 -2.19 -11.78 9.12
CA TRP A 86 -3.05 -12.48 10.07
C TRP A 86 -3.88 -13.55 9.35
N SER A 87 -3.58 -14.83 9.60
CA SER A 87 -4.22 -15.95 8.91
C SER A 87 -5.54 -16.34 9.54
N SER A 88 -5.80 -15.92 10.79
CA SER A 88 -7.08 -16.15 11.45
C SER A 88 -8.16 -15.27 10.83
N HIS A 89 -9.26 -15.90 10.48
CA HIS A 89 -10.46 -15.19 10.06
C HIS A 89 -11.02 -14.42 11.26
N PRO A 90 -11.48 -13.15 11.13
CA PRO A 90 -12.02 -12.37 12.25
C PRO A 90 -13.18 -13.04 13.01
N VAL A 91 -13.83 -14.03 12.40
CA VAL A 91 -14.91 -14.85 12.98
C VAL A 91 -14.41 -15.78 14.09
N GLU A 92 -13.14 -16.19 14.07
CA GLU A 92 -12.57 -17.11 15.07
C GLU A 92 -12.36 -16.47 16.45
N PHE A 93 -12.61 -15.16 16.58
CA PHE A 93 -12.38 -14.39 17.81
C PHE A 93 -13.68 -13.89 18.48
N ILE A 94 -14.85 -14.32 18.00
CA ILE A 94 -16.10 -14.05 18.70
C ILE A 94 -16.25 -15.12 19.79
N ASP A 95 -15.83 -14.79 21.02
CA ASP A 95 -16.17 -15.57 22.20
C ASP A 95 -17.71 -15.64 22.30
N GLU A 96 -18.30 -16.83 22.11
CA GLU A 96 -19.74 -17.06 22.26
C GLU A 96 -20.25 -16.64 23.66
N GLU A 97 -19.37 -16.62 24.66
CA GLU A 97 -19.66 -16.19 26.04
C GLU A 97 -19.90 -14.67 26.19
N ARG A 98 -19.44 -13.84 25.22
CA ARG A 98 -19.63 -12.38 25.26
C ARG A 98 -20.95 -11.91 24.65
N VAL A 99 -21.60 -12.75 23.86
CA VAL A 99 -22.90 -12.47 23.27
C VAL A 99 -23.90 -13.36 23.98
N ASN A 100 -24.42 -12.89 25.11
CA ASN A 100 -25.55 -13.53 25.76
C ASN A 100 -26.78 -13.38 24.84
N PRO A 101 -27.34 -14.46 24.25
CA PRO A 101 -28.57 -14.36 23.48
C PRO A 101 -29.81 -14.20 24.38
N GLU A 102 -29.66 -14.38 25.69
CA GLU A 102 -30.71 -14.19 26.69
C GLU A 102 -30.62 -12.78 27.31
N GLU A 103 -30.58 -11.75 26.47
CA GLU A 103 -31.03 -10.43 26.89
C GLU A 103 -32.52 -10.34 26.60
N ASN A 104 -33.30 -10.49 27.67
CA ASN A 104 -34.74 -10.29 27.69
C ASN A 104 -35.07 -8.96 26.99
N LEU A 105 -35.61 -9.05 25.78
CA LEU A 105 -36.05 -7.94 24.91
C LEU A 105 -37.27 -7.18 25.50
N GLY A 106 -37.38 -7.10 26.82
CA GLY A 106 -38.51 -6.53 27.55
C GLY A 106 -38.23 -5.25 28.33
N ALA A 107 -36.98 -4.75 28.40
CA ALA A 107 -36.67 -3.66 29.33
C ALA A 107 -35.51 -2.70 28.95
N VAL A 108 -35.24 -2.45 27.65
CA VAL A 108 -34.38 -1.33 27.26
C VAL A 108 -35.12 -0.50 26.22
N ASP A 109 -35.69 0.62 26.70
CA ASP A 109 -36.23 1.66 25.83
C ASP A 109 -35.05 2.31 25.09
N GLU A 110 -35.13 2.26 23.75
CA GLU A 110 -34.31 2.91 22.73
C GLU A 110 -32.76 2.73 22.79
N ILE A 111 -32.28 1.68 22.11
CA ILE A 111 -30.91 1.65 21.57
C ILE A 111 -30.89 2.52 20.30
N ASN A 112 -30.44 3.77 20.42
CA ASN A 112 -30.25 4.65 19.27
C ASN A 112 -28.90 4.39 18.59
N ILE A 113 -28.93 3.64 17.49
CA ILE A 113 -27.77 3.42 16.63
C ILE A 113 -27.60 4.66 15.73
N LEU A 114 -26.79 5.63 16.17
CA LEU A 114 -26.37 6.76 15.34
C LEU A 114 -25.18 6.36 14.46
N THR A 115 -25.43 6.14 13.18
CA THR A 115 -24.38 5.99 12.17
C THR A 115 -24.02 7.36 11.60
N ASP A 116 -23.25 8.17 12.32
CA ASP A 116 -22.83 9.48 11.82
C ASP A 116 -21.52 9.38 11.02
N CYS A 117 -21.63 8.95 9.77
CA CYS A 117 -20.58 9.19 8.77
C CYS A 117 -20.51 10.68 8.37
N SER A 118 -20.86 11.61 9.27
CA SER A 118 -20.90 13.04 9.03
C SER A 118 -19.59 13.69 9.48
N LYS A 119 -18.86 14.23 8.52
CA LYS A 119 -17.59 14.92 8.70
C LYS A 119 -17.80 16.21 9.52
N MET A 120 -17.21 16.31 10.70
CA MET A 120 -17.16 17.55 11.46
C MET A 120 -15.93 18.38 11.07
N GLY A 121 -16.03 19.71 11.19
CA GLY A 121 -15.04 20.68 10.68
C GLY A 121 -13.62 20.57 11.26
N LEU A 122 -13.40 19.75 12.29
CA LEU A 122 -12.08 19.52 12.91
C LEU A 122 -11.59 18.07 12.81
N GLY A 123 -12.29 17.16 12.13
CA GLY A 123 -11.83 15.77 11.97
C GLY A 123 -12.95 14.75 11.79
N VAL A 124 -12.57 13.55 11.39
CA VAL A 124 -13.47 12.43 11.03
C VAL A 124 -14.03 11.78 12.30
N GLY A 125 -15.36 11.61 12.37
CA GLY A 125 -16.02 10.87 13.45
C GLY A 125 -15.77 9.36 13.33
N SER A 126 -15.48 8.71 14.46
CA SER A 126 -15.56 7.25 14.60
C SER A 126 -16.82 6.93 15.39
N ALA A 127 -17.53 5.86 15.00
CA ALA A 127 -18.74 5.42 15.69
C ALA A 127 -18.41 5.06 17.15
N CYS A 128 -19.13 5.68 18.09
CA CYS A 128 -19.11 5.32 19.51
C CYS A 128 -20.48 4.80 19.92
N LEU A 129 -20.50 3.68 20.65
CA LEU A 129 -21.70 3.18 21.33
C LEU A 129 -21.74 3.81 22.72
N GLU A 130 -22.70 4.69 22.98
CA GLU A 130 -22.93 5.25 24.32
C GLU A 130 -24.14 4.55 24.95
N SER A 131 -23.90 3.86 26.05
CA SER A 131 -24.94 3.26 26.89
C SER A 131 -25.16 4.15 28.10
N SER A 132 -26.24 4.92 28.08
CA SER A 132 -26.65 5.75 29.21
C SER A 132 -27.18 4.88 30.34
N ARG A 133 -26.32 4.54 31.30
CA ARG A 133 -26.73 3.96 32.57
C ARG A 133 -27.08 5.09 33.53
N ASN A 134 -28.38 5.29 33.79
CA ASN A 134 -28.81 6.07 34.96
C ASN A 134 -28.52 5.23 36.21
N LEU A 135 -27.66 5.76 37.10
CA LEU A 135 -27.40 5.20 38.43
C LEU A 135 -28.63 5.35 39.34
#